data_AF-A0A1Q3H5B3-F1
#
_entry.id   AF-A0A1Q3H5B3-F1
#
_cell.length_a   1.000
_cell.length_b   1.000
_cell.length_c   1.000
_cell.angle_alpha   90.00
_cell.angle_beta   90.00
_cell.angle_gamma   90.00
#
_symmetry.space_group_name_H-M   'P 1'
#
loop_
_entity.id
_entity.type
_entity.pdbx_description
1 polymer ?
#
loop_
_entity_poly.entity_id
_entity_poly.type
_entity_poly.pdbx_seq_one_letter_code
_entity_poly.pdbx_strand_id
1 'polypeptide(L)' 'MVIHLPQKGAKIGAYEVIEQLGQGGGGHVYKAERGGRNYAVKVLATLDVDGWTRREVTALVNLPLDNVVRFV' A
#
# COMPACT_ATOMS: atom_id res chain seq x y z
N MET A 1 -4.67 17.07 10.82
CA MET A 1 -3.56 16.14 10.53
C MET A 1 -3.44 16.03 9.01
N VAL A 2 -2.22 16.07 8.46
CA VAL A 2 -1.98 16.09 7.01
C VAL A 2 -1.18 14.85 6.62
N ILE A 3 -1.71 14.04 5.71
CA ILE A 3 -0.98 12.92 5.10
C ILE A 3 -0.17 13.47 3.94
N HIS A 4 1.15 13.35 4.03
CA HIS A 4 2.03 13.73 2.93
C HIS A 4 2.13 12.56 1.96
N LEU A 5 1.69 12.79 0.72
CA LEU A 5 1.78 11.79 -0.32
C LEU A 5 3.23 11.64 -0.78
N PRO A 6 3.75 10.41 -0.91
CA PRO A 6 5.12 10.19 -1.33
C PRO A 6 5.32 10.62 -2.78
N GLN A 7 6.47 11.23 -3.03
CA GLN A 7 6.92 11.57 -4.38
C GLN A 7 7.85 10.47 -4.93
N LYS A 8 8.13 10.52 -6.23
CA LYS A 8 9.16 9.65 -6.84
C LYS A 8 10.49 9.78 -6.11
N GLY A 9 11.15 8.65 -5.82
CA GLY A 9 12.39 8.56 -5.06
C GLY A 9 12.20 8.59 -3.54
N ALA A 10 10.99 8.85 -3.02
CA ALA A 10 10.73 8.77 -1.60
C ALA A 10 10.86 7.33 -1.10
N LYS A 11 11.37 7.14 0.12
CA LYS A 11 11.45 5.84 0.78
C LYS A 11 10.32 5.64 1.78
N ILE A 12 9.60 4.53 1.64
CA ILE A 12 8.60 4.05 2.60
C ILE A 12 9.19 2.79 3.22
N GLY A 13 9.87 2.93 4.35
CA GLY A 13 10.70 1.86 4.90
C GLY A 13 11.78 1.43 3.89
N ALA A 14 11.78 0.15 3.50
CA ALA A 14 12.73 -0.40 2.53
C ALA A 14 12.28 -0.27 1.05
N TYR A 15 11.13 0.36 0.79
CA TYR A 15 10.56 0.49 -0.55
C TYR A 15 10.82 1.89 -1.11
N GLU A 16 11.42 1.98 -2.29
CA GLU A 16 11.63 3.24 -3.00
C GLU A 16 10.52 3.47 -4.03
N VAL A 17 9.84 4.61 -3.96
CA VAL A 17 8.71 4.94 -4.83
C VAL A 17 9.20 5.26 -6.25
N ILE A 18 8.69 4.52 -7.25
CA ILE A 18 8.99 4.73 -8.66
C ILE A 18 8.00 5.72 -9.29
N GLU A 19 6.70 5.47 -9.10
CA GLU A 19 5.61 6.26 -9.69
C GLU A 19 4.28 5.99 -8.99
N GLN A 20 3.32 6.91 -9.11
CA GLN A 20 1.94 6.66 -8.68
C GLN A 20 1.20 5.87 -9.77
N LEU A 21 0.56 4.77 -9.36
CA LEU A 21 -0.24 3.93 -10.27
C LEU A 21 -1.70 4.36 -10.34
N GLY A 22 -2.22 4.95 -9.26
CA GLY A 22 -3.59 5.43 -9.24
C GLY A 22 -4.07 5.88 -7.87
N GLN A 23 -5.36 6.18 -7.80
CA GLN A 23 -6.08 6.55 -6.59
C GLN A 23 -7.44 5.84 -6.59
N GLY A 24 -7.79 5.23 -5.46
CA GLY A 24 -9.11 4.67 -5.22
C GLY A 24 -9.71 5.25 -3.93
N GLY A 25 -10.94 4.85 -3.60
CA GLY A 25 -11.66 5.40 -2.44
C GLY A 25 -10.90 5.28 -1.10
N GLY A 26 -10.06 4.25 -0.96
CA GLY A 26 -9.26 4.03 0.25
C GLY A 26 -7.86 4.67 0.28
N GLY A 27 -7.45 5.39 -0.77
CA GLY A 27 -6.14 6.06 -0.82
C GLY A 27 -5.39 5.90 -2.14
N HIS A 28 -4.07 6.10 -2.07
CA HIS A 28 -3.18 6.18 -3.23
C HIS A 28 -2.33 4.92 -3.37
N VAL A 29 -2.16 4.44 -4.60
CA VAL A 29 -1.33 3.26 -4.90
C VAL A 29 -0.10 3.68 -5.68
N TYR A 30 1.05 3.22 -5.23
CA TYR A 30 2.35 3.51 -5.81
C TYR A 30 3.03 2.21 -6.25
N LYS A 31 3.78 2.29 -7.34
CA LYS A 31 4.78 1.29 -7.67
C LYS A 31 6.05 1.62 -6.89
N ALA A 32 6.64 0.62 -6.24
CA ALA A 32 7.87 0.77 -5.50
C ALA A 32 8.85 -0.37 -5.77
N GLU A 33 10.13 -0.09 -5.63
CA GLU A 33 11.23 -1.05 -5.76
C GLU A 33 11.70 -1.48 -4.36
N ARG A 34 11.94 -2.78 -4.18
CA ARG A 34 12.69 -3.31 -3.03
C ARG A 34 13.46 -4.57 -3.43
N GLY A 35 14.78 -4.51 -3.42
CA GLY A 35 15.65 -5.69 -3.60
C GLY A 35 15.59 -6.30 -5.00
N GLY A 36 15.57 -5.46 -6.04
CA GLY A 36 15.42 -5.82 -7.45
C GLY A 36 14.00 -6.20 -7.87
N ARG A 37 12.98 -5.97 -7.04
CA ARG A 37 11.59 -6.40 -7.28
C ARG A 37 10.62 -5.25 -7.15
N ASN A 38 9.56 -5.27 -7.98
CA ASN A 38 8.50 -4.27 -7.95
C ASN A 38 7.36 -4.71 -7.03
N TYR A 39 6.82 -3.76 -6.27
CA TYR A 39 5.69 -3.93 -5.36
C TYR A 39 4.67 -2.81 -5.56
N ALA A 40 3.43 -3.09 -5.19
CA ALA A 40 2.42 -2.06 -5.01
C ALA A 40 2.38 -1.66 -3.52
N VAL A 41 2.53 -0.37 -3.24
CA VAL A 41 2.39 0.21 -1.89
C VAL A 41 1.14 1.07 -1.88
N LYS A 42 0.19 0.75 -1.00
CA LYS A 42 -1.04 1.53 -0.80
C LYS A 42 -0.90 2.42 0.43
N VAL A 43 -0.93 3.74 0.21
CA VAL A 43 -0.97 4.75 1.27
C VAL A 43 -2.44 5.10 1.52
N LEU A 44 -2.91 4.82 2.73
CA LEU A 44 -4.31 5.03 3.10
C LEU A 44 -4.59 6.52 3.36
N ALA A 45 -5.76 6.98 2.94
CA ALA A 45 -6.18 8.39 3.11
C ALA A 45 -6.62 8.72 4.54
N THR A 46 -6.86 7.70 5.37
CA THR A 46 -7.23 7.83 6.77
C THR A 46 -6.31 6.98 7.62
N LEU A 47 -6.01 7.44 8.84
CA LEU A 47 -5.45 6.56 9.85
C LEU A 47 -6.50 5.53 10.26
N ASP A 48 -6.05 4.35 10.68
CA ASP A 48 -6.93 3.29 11.15
C ASP A 48 -7.54 3.64 12.52
N VAL A 49 -8.48 4.57 12.55
CA VAL A 49 -9.07 5.09 13.79
C VAL A 49 -9.93 4.03 14.47
N ASP A 50 -10.60 3.17 13.68
CA ASP A 50 -11.60 2.22 14.18
C ASP A 50 -11.20 0.74 13.97
N GLY A 51 -9.94 0.46 13.60
CA GLY A 51 -9.45 -0.90 13.34
C GLY A 51 -9.96 -1.52 12.03
N TRP A 52 -10.66 -0.75 11.20
CA TRP A 52 -11.17 -1.15 9.89
C TRP A 52 -10.04 -1.60 8.96
N THR A 53 -8.93 -0.86 8.91
CA THR A 53 -7.76 -1.24 8.10
C THR A 53 -7.18 -2.56 8.56
N ARG A 54 -7.01 -2.74 9.87
CA ARG A 54 -6.54 -4.02 10.43
C ARG A 54 -7.48 -5.17 10.05
N ARG A 55 -8.80 -4.97 10.08
CA ARG A 55 -9.78 -6.00 9.68
C ARG A 55 -9.65 -6.36 8.21
N GLU A 56 -9.55 -5.39 7.31
CA GLU A 56 -9.41 -5.64 5.87
C GLU A 56 -8.11 -6.37 5.54
N VAL A 57 -6.99 -5.92 6.10
CA VAL A 57 -5.69 -6.59 5.91
C VAL A 57 -5.75 -8.01 6.44
N THR A 58 -6.34 -8.22 7.62
CA THR A 58 -6.48 -9.57 8.21
C THR A 58 -7.33 -10.49 7.32
N ALA A 59 -8.42 -9.98 6.73
CA ALA A 59 -9.24 -10.76 5.81
C ALA A 59 -8.44 -11.17 4.56
N LEU A 60 -7.72 -10.24 3.94
CA LEU A 60 -6.95 -10.51 2.72
C LEU A 60 -5.74 -11.40 2.96
N VAL A 61 -5.03 -11.26 4.08
CA VAL A 61 -3.89 -12.12 4.45
C VAL A 61 -4.33 -13.58 4.62
N ASN A 62 -5.57 -13.82 5.08
CA ASN A 62 -6.10 -15.15 5.32
C ASN A 62 -6.90 -15.74 4.14
N LEU A 63 -6.87 -15.12 2.95
CA LEU A 63 -7.54 -15.61 1.75
C LEU A 63 -6.54 -16.27 0.78
N PRO A 64 -6.39 -17.61 0.79
CA PRO A 64 -5.42 -18.32 -0.05
C PRO A 64 -5.99 -18.61 -1.45
N LEU A 65 -6.40 -17.56 -2.17
CA LEU A 65 -6.96 -17.69 -3.52
C LEU A 65 -5.96 -17.16 -4.55
N ASP A 66 -5.73 -17.91 -5.63
CA ASP A 66 -4.74 -17.56 -6.66
C ASP A 66 -5.10 -16.30 -7.45
N ASN A 67 -6.38 -15.94 -7.50
CA ASN A 67 -6.88 -14.72 -8.13
C ASN A 67 -6.96 -13.52 -7.17
N VAL A 68 -6.41 -13.63 -5.96
CA VAL A 68 -6.37 -12.56 -4.96
C VAL A 68 -4.91 -12.16 -4.70
N VAL A 69 -4.67 -10.85 -4.64
CA VAL A 69 -3.34 -10.29 -4.36
C VAL A 69 -2.90 -10.63 -2.94
N ARG A 70 -1.63 -11.01 -2.78
CA ARG A 70 -1.03 -11.34 -1.48
C ARG A 70 -0.25 -10.17 -0.91
N PHE A 71 -0.30 -10.03 0.42
CA PHE A 71 0.59 -9.16 1.17
C PHE A 71 1.92 -9.86 1.42
N VAL A 72 3.02 -9.11 1.34
CA VAL A 72 4.41 -9.60 1.43
C VAL A 72 5.29 -8.60 2.17
#